data_AF-A0A182PU85-F1
#
_entry.id   AF-A0A182PU85-F1
#
_cell.length_a   1.000
_cell.length_b   1.000
_cell.length_c   1.000
_cell.angle_alpha   90.00
_cell.angle_beta   90.00
_cell.angle_gamma   90.00
#
_symmetry.space_group_name_H-M   'P 1'
#
loop_
_entity.id
_entity.type
_entity.pdbx_description
1 polymer ?
#
loop_
_entity_poly.entity_id
_entity_poly.type
_entity_poly.pdbx_seq_one_letter_code
_entity_poly.pdbx_strand_id
1 'polypeptide(L)'
;MQRFLILAALIAVASAQLCRNTGDLVPNPINCKQFFMCRTGRTILFTCPDNTLFNPRTLACDSTNKVRCEPGDIPTSILTSSIKAQPAHIEHTQTACINQPIATLLANTADCSRFYQCSITGAINFQCPAGTLFDARRKMCVERDMAVCGTVAIPNPPLLPSLPIQPPSLPSVPIQPPSIPSWPIQPPSLPIVPPSLPAIPQPLPPNLNNLQMLCRGKPLGAKIRNPANCSEYVNCIGTTILRFTRCPIGTNFDDVRKICDWVQNVQC
;
A
#
# COMPACT_ATOMS: atom_id res chain seq x y z
N MET A 1 -55.37 -46.52 -11.34
CA MET A 1 -54.18 -46.98 -12.09
C MET A 1 -53.63 -45.75 -12.82
N GLN A 2 -52.84 -44.88 -12.18
CA GLN A 2 -51.41 -45.00 -11.82
C GLN A 2 -50.46 -44.72 -13.01
N ARG A 3 -49.48 -43.85 -12.74
CA ARG A 3 -48.25 -43.48 -13.50
C ARG A 3 -48.50 -42.36 -14.53
N PHE A 4 -47.89 -41.17 -14.49
CA PHE A 4 -46.52 -40.80 -14.08
C PHE A 4 -46.47 -39.40 -13.44
N LEU A 5 -45.92 -39.33 -12.22
CA LEU A 5 -45.33 -38.15 -11.62
C LEU A 5 -43.85 -38.03 -12.07
N ILE A 6 -43.33 -36.80 -12.09
CA ILE A 6 -41.91 -36.35 -12.20
C ILE A 6 -41.41 -36.06 -13.63
N LEU A 7 -41.27 -34.76 -13.94
CA LEU A 7 -40.31 -34.06 -14.84
C LEU A 7 -40.95 -32.70 -15.19
N ALA A 8 -40.45 -31.51 -14.87
CA ALA A 8 -39.19 -31.08 -14.29
C ALA A 8 -39.46 -29.78 -13.51
N ALA A 9 -38.99 -29.72 -12.26
CA ALA A 9 -38.55 -28.46 -11.69
C ALA A 9 -37.42 -27.88 -12.55
N LEU A 10 -37.18 -26.56 -12.47
CA LEU A 10 -36.08 -25.77 -13.07
C LEU A 10 -36.49 -24.79 -14.19
N ILE A 11 -37.53 -23.99 -13.96
CA ILE A 11 -37.49 -22.60 -14.46
C ILE A 11 -37.56 -21.65 -13.26
N ALA A 12 -36.64 -21.85 -12.30
CA ALA A 12 -36.08 -20.69 -11.64
C ALA A 12 -35.21 -20.04 -12.71
N VAL A 13 -35.76 -19.04 -13.42
CA VAL A 13 -34.98 -18.21 -14.33
C VAL A 13 -33.82 -17.69 -13.50
N ALA A 14 -32.64 -18.26 -13.75
CA ALA A 14 -31.39 -17.79 -13.24
C ALA A 14 -31.24 -16.35 -13.73
N SER A 15 -31.66 -15.38 -12.90
CA SER A 15 -31.08 -14.06 -12.98
C SER A 15 -29.58 -14.31 -12.88
N ALA A 16 -28.87 -14.15 -13.99
CA ALA A 16 -27.42 -14.29 -14.04
C ALA A 16 -26.86 -13.38 -12.95
N GLN A 17 -26.54 -13.99 -11.81
CA GLN A 17 -26.04 -13.26 -10.66
C GLN A 17 -24.61 -12.92 -11.05
N LEU A 18 -24.43 -11.69 -11.55
CA LEU A 18 -23.14 -11.16 -12.00
C LEU A 18 -22.04 -11.45 -10.96
N CYS A 19 -22.43 -11.49 -9.68
CA CYS A 19 -21.65 -12.00 -8.58
C CYS A 19 -22.07 -13.42 -8.21
N ARG A 20 -21.12 -14.35 -8.27
CA ARG A 20 -21.29 -15.72 -7.76
C ARG A 20 -20.92 -15.80 -6.28
N ASN A 21 -19.78 -15.21 -5.91
CA ASN A 21 -19.31 -15.16 -4.53
C ASN A 21 -18.99 -13.72 -4.10
N THR A 22 -18.99 -13.50 -2.79
CA THR A 22 -18.50 -12.25 -2.20
C THR A 22 -16.97 -12.19 -2.33
N GLY A 23 -16.44 -11.06 -2.74
CA GLY A 23 -15.01 -10.85 -3.01
C GLY A 23 -14.61 -11.06 -4.47
N ASP A 24 -15.48 -11.63 -5.31
CA ASP A 24 -15.18 -11.84 -6.73
C ASP A 24 -14.97 -10.50 -7.46
N LEU A 25 -14.01 -10.47 -8.39
CA LEU A 25 -13.86 -9.39 -9.36
C LEU A 25 -14.42 -9.85 -10.70
N VAL A 26 -15.40 -9.12 -11.24
CA VAL A 26 -16.09 -9.52 -12.48
C VAL A 26 -16.07 -8.38 -13.50
N PRO A 27 -15.84 -8.67 -14.79
CA PRO A 27 -15.79 -7.65 -15.83
C PRO A 27 -17.14 -6.94 -15.95
N ASN A 28 -17.13 -5.65 -16.30
CA ASN A 28 -18.34 -5.01 -16.79
C ASN A 28 -18.52 -5.38 -18.27
N PRO A 29 -19.58 -6.12 -18.64
CA PRO A 29 -19.77 -6.58 -20.00
C PRO A 29 -20.16 -5.45 -20.97
N ILE A 30 -20.60 -4.27 -20.50
CA ILE A 30 -20.86 -3.12 -21.39
C ILE A 30 -19.62 -2.23 -21.53
N ASN A 31 -18.90 -2.02 -20.42
CA ASN A 31 -17.76 -1.11 -20.40
C ASN A 31 -16.51 -1.83 -19.90
N CYS A 32 -15.65 -2.21 -20.84
CA CYS A 32 -14.38 -2.91 -20.62
C CYS A 32 -13.39 -2.16 -19.71
N LYS A 33 -13.54 -0.84 -19.59
CA LYS A 33 -12.74 -0.02 -18.67
C LYS A 33 -13.19 -0.21 -17.22
N GLN A 34 -14.32 -0.86 -16.99
CA GLN A 34 -14.94 -1.01 -15.68
C GLN A 34 -15.02 -2.47 -15.27
N PHE A 35 -15.05 -2.67 -13.96
CA PHE A 35 -15.28 -3.97 -13.34
C PHE A 35 -16.02 -3.80 -12.03
N PHE A 36 -16.61 -4.90 -11.55
CA PHE A 36 -17.31 -4.93 -10.29
C PHE A 36 -16.52 -5.74 -9.27
N MET A 37 -16.47 -5.23 -8.04
CA MET A 37 -16.11 -6.00 -6.87
C MET A 37 -17.40 -6.44 -6.18
N CYS A 38 -17.54 -7.75 -6.03
CA CYS A 38 -18.74 -8.37 -5.51
C CYS A 38 -18.80 -8.31 -3.99
N ARG A 39 -19.94 -7.86 -3.48
CA ARG A 39 -20.24 -7.80 -2.06
C ARG A 39 -21.66 -8.34 -1.83
N THR A 40 -21.94 -8.89 -0.66
CA THR A 40 -23.24 -9.52 -0.35
C THR A 40 -24.40 -8.58 -0.72
N GLY A 41 -25.15 -8.94 -1.78
CA GLY A 41 -26.32 -8.21 -2.26
C GLY A 41 -26.07 -6.90 -3.03
N ARG A 42 -24.81 -6.45 -3.21
CA ARG A 42 -24.47 -5.21 -3.94
C ARG A 42 -23.12 -5.31 -4.67
N THR A 43 -22.98 -4.59 -5.76
CA THR A 43 -21.72 -4.47 -6.53
C THR A 43 -21.07 -3.11 -6.30
N ILE A 44 -19.75 -3.09 -6.21
CA ILE A 44 -18.97 -1.85 -6.22
C ILE A 44 -18.34 -1.70 -7.59
N LEU A 45 -18.64 -0.59 -8.28
CA LEU A 45 -18.16 -0.30 -9.63
C LEU A 45 -16.83 0.46 -9.57
N PHE A 46 -15.78 -0.15 -10.12
CA PHE A 46 -14.47 0.45 -10.29
C PHE A 46 -14.18 0.75 -11.76
N THR A 47 -13.32 1.74 -12.00
CA THR A 47 -12.86 2.11 -13.35
C THR A 47 -11.35 2.02 -13.40
N CYS A 48 -10.83 1.24 -14.35
CA CYS A 48 -9.42 1.14 -14.65
C CYS A 48 -8.86 2.50 -15.11
N PRO A 49 -7.59 2.79 -14.83
CA PRO A 49 -6.94 4.02 -15.27
C PRO A 49 -6.81 4.09 -16.80
N ASP A 50 -6.42 5.26 -17.31
CA ASP A 50 -6.27 5.46 -18.75
C ASP A 50 -5.26 4.49 -19.38
N ASN A 51 -5.52 4.13 -20.65
CA ASN A 51 -4.75 3.15 -21.42
C ASN A 51 -4.75 1.71 -20.85
N THR A 52 -5.65 1.40 -19.92
CA THR A 52 -5.85 0.06 -19.38
C THR A 52 -7.31 -0.37 -19.44
N LEU A 53 -7.55 -1.68 -19.53
CA LEU A 53 -8.86 -2.33 -19.52
C LEU A 53 -8.85 -3.46 -18.50
N PHE A 54 -10.01 -3.79 -17.92
CA PHE A 54 -10.10 -4.92 -17.00
C PHE A 54 -9.97 -6.24 -17.78
N ASN A 55 -8.98 -7.04 -17.42
CA ASN A 55 -8.72 -8.32 -18.04
C ASN A 55 -9.32 -9.45 -17.19
N PRO A 56 -10.41 -10.11 -17.63
CA PRO A 56 -11.06 -11.16 -16.84
C PRO A 56 -10.21 -12.43 -16.69
N ARG A 57 -9.14 -12.60 -17.47
CA ARG A 57 -8.21 -13.73 -17.30
C ARG A 57 -7.23 -13.51 -16.17
N THR A 58 -6.79 -12.27 -15.97
CA THR A 58 -5.85 -11.92 -14.90
C THR A 58 -6.55 -11.37 -13.66
N LEU A 59 -7.82 -10.96 -13.78
CA LEU A 59 -8.58 -10.24 -12.75
C LEU A 59 -7.94 -8.90 -12.34
N ALA A 60 -7.28 -8.23 -13.30
CA ALA A 60 -6.63 -6.94 -13.11
C ALA A 60 -6.79 -6.01 -14.30
N CYS A 61 -6.60 -4.71 -14.08
CA CYS A 61 -6.43 -3.76 -15.16
C CYS A 61 -5.09 -4.02 -15.88
N ASP A 62 -5.17 -4.29 -17.18
CA ASP A 62 -4.05 -4.62 -18.04
C ASP A 62 -4.05 -3.67 -19.26
N SER A 63 -2.95 -3.64 -20.01
CA SER A 63 -2.85 -2.81 -21.21
C SER A 63 -3.94 -3.13 -22.22
N THR A 64 -4.50 -2.10 -22.86
CA THR A 64 -5.58 -2.24 -23.88
C THR A 64 -5.25 -3.25 -24.98
N ASN A 65 -3.99 -3.36 -25.38
CA ASN A 65 -3.52 -4.29 -26.42
C ASN A 65 -3.64 -5.78 -26.04
N LYS A 66 -3.81 -6.11 -24.75
CA LYS A 66 -3.90 -7.48 -24.23
C LYS A 66 -5.32 -7.91 -23.92
N VAL A 67 -6.27 -6.99 -23.90
CA VAL A 67 -7.66 -7.25 -23.52
C VAL A 67 -8.52 -7.27 -24.76
N ARG A 68 -9.05 -8.46 -25.10
CA ARG A 68 -10.15 -8.56 -26.04
C ARG A 68 -11.44 -8.38 -25.24
N CYS A 69 -12.18 -7.32 -25.56
CA CYS A 69 -13.47 -7.07 -24.95
C CYS A 69 -14.51 -6.91 -26.04
N GLU A 70 -15.62 -7.61 -25.88
CA GLU A 70 -16.80 -7.46 -26.72
C GLU A 70 -17.95 -7.04 -25.82
N PRO A 71 -18.60 -5.89 -26.11
CA PRO A 71 -19.75 -5.46 -25.35
C PRO A 71 -20.86 -6.51 -25.42
N GLY A 72 -21.32 -6.97 -24.25
CA GLY A 72 -22.47 -7.86 -24.10
C GLY A 72 -23.65 -7.16 -23.44
N ASP A 73 -24.82 -7.80 -23.48
CA ASP A 73 -26.04 -7.29 -22.86
C ASP A 73 -26.12 -7.65 -21.38
N ILE A 74 -26.45 -6.67 -20.52
CA ILE A 74 -26.78 -6.89 -19.10
C ILE A 74 -28.01 -6.07 -18.69
N PRO A 75 -28.77 -6.54 -17.69
CA PRO A 75 -29.89 -5.78 -17.15
C PRO A 75 -29.40 -4.44 -16.58
N THR A 76 -29.97 -3.33 -17.07
CA THR A 76 -29.70 -1.97 -16.60
C THR A 76 -29.86 -1.81 -15.08
N SER A 77 -30.71 -2.65 -14.46
CA SER A 77 -30.93 -2.70 -13.02
C SER A 77 -29.65 -2.99 -12.21
N ILE A 78 -28.69 -3.73 -12.75
CA ILE A 78 -27.43 -4.02 -12.04
C ILE A 78 -26.52 -2.79 -12.05
N LEU A 79 -26.46 -2.09 -13.18
CA LEU A 79 -25.69 -0.86 -13.33
C LEU A 79 -26.18 0.26 -12.41
N THR A 80 -27.51 0.43 -12.27
CA THR A 80 -28.10 1.44 -11.39
C THR A 80 -27.99 1.10 -9.91
N SER A 81 -27.89 -0.18 -9.56
CA SER A 81 -27.74 -0.62 -8.15
C SER A 81 -26.30 -0.56 -7.61
N SER A 82 -25.32 -0.34 -8.48
CA SER A 82 -23.90 -0.42 -8.12
C SER A 82 -23.42 0.84 -7.39
N ILE A 83 -22.63 0.66 -6.33
CA ILE A 83 -21.98 1.77 -5.61
C ILE A 83 -20.73 2.17 -6.40
N LYS A 84 -20.65 3.42 -6.84
CA LYS A 84 -19.52 3.91 -7.63
C LYS A 84 -18.31 4.24 -6.73
N ALA A 85 -17.15 3.70 -7.08
CA ALA A 85 -15.88 4.06 -6.48
C ALA A 85 -15.26 5.30 -7.15
N GLN A 86 -14.23 5.87 -6.54
CA GLN A 86 -13.44 6.93 -7.17
C GLN A 86 -12.54 6.37 -8.27
N PRO A 87 -12.17 7.19 -9.28
CA PRO A 87 -11.32 6.75 -10.38
C PRO A 87 -9.94 6.32 -9.87
N ALA A 88 -9.41 5.27 -10.50
CA ALA A 88 -8.09 4.75 -10.18
C ALA A 88 -6.98 5.63 -10.74
N HIS A 89 -5.83 5.65 -10.06
CA HIS A 89 -4.62 6.32 -10.52
C HIS A 89 -3.45 5.34 -10.52
N ILE A 90 -2.58 5.42 -11.53
CA ILE A 90 -1.38 4.57 -11.58
C ILE A 90 -0.28 5.22 -10.75
N GLU A 91 0.19 4.53 -9.72
CA GLU A 91 1.28 4.99 -8.87
C GLU A 91 2.58 4.25 -9.22
N HIS A 92 3.35 4.84 -10.14
CA HIS A 92 4.64 4.28 -10.58
C HIS A 92 5.73 4.34 -9.49
N THR A 93 5.50 5.07 -8.40
CA THR A 93 6.46 5.27 -7.29
C THR A 93 6.26 4.30 -6.13
N GLN A 94 5.20 3.50 -6.13
CA GLN A 94 4.85 2.64 -5.00
C GLN A 94 5.58 1.31 -5.06
N THR A 95 6.37 1.02 -4.02
CA THR A 95 7.02 -0.29 -3.81
C THR A 95 6.05 -1.38 -3.32
N ALA A 96 4.77 -1.05 -3.16
CA ALA A 96 3.75 -1.96 -2.61
C ALA A 96 3.68 -3.29 -3.38
N CYS A 97 3.87 -3.25 -4.69
CA CYS A 97 3.77 -4.42 -5.57
C CYS A 97 5.11 -5.10 -5.89
N ILE A 98 6.20 -4.75 -5.19
CA ILE A 98 7.50 -5.41 -5.40
C ILE A 98 7.38 -6.90 -5.03
N ASN A 99 7.77 -7.78 -5.97
CA ASN A 99 7.72 -9.24 -5.84
C ASN A 99 6.31 -9.80 -5.56
N GLN A 100 5.26 -9.05 -5.93
CA GLN A 100 3.88 -9.50 -5.80
C GLN A 100 3.37 -10.01 -7.15
N PRO A 101 2.56 -11.08 -7.18
CA PRO A 101 1.96 -11.53 -8.41
C PRO A 101 0.99 -10.47 -8.97
N ILE A 102 0.80 -10.49 -10.29
CA ILE A 102 -0.21 -9.66 -10.96
C ILE A 102 -1.59 -9.96 -10.34
N ALA A 103 -2.44 -8.95 -10.26
CA ALA A 103 -3.76 -8.94 -9.65
C ALA A 103 -3.80 -9.07 -8.13
N THR A 104 -2.65 -9.13 -7.46
CA THR A 104 -2.62 -9.08 -5.99
C THR A 104 -3.24 -7.78 -5.49
N LEU A 105 -4.17 -7.91 -4.53
CA LEU A 105 -4.76 -6.77 -3.85
C LEU A 105 -4.10 -6.55 -2.48
N LEU A 106 -3.60 -5.35 -2.26
CA LEU A 106 -2.89 -4.95 -1.04
C LEU A 106 -3.53 -3.72 -0.42
N ALA A 107 -3.68 -3.73 0.90
CA ALA A 107 -4.14 -2.54 1.60
C ALA A 107 -3.09 -1.42 1.50
N ASN A 108 -3.54 -0.18 1.34
CA ASN A 108 -2.70 0.96 1.63
C ASN A 108 -2.71 1.19 3.15
N THR A 109 -1.61 0.87 3.82
CA THR A 109 -1.51 0.97 5.29
C THR A 109 -1.42 2.41 5.80
N ALA A 110 -1.11 3.37 4.92
CA ALA A 110 -1.14 4.80 5.26
C ALA A 110 -2.56 5.39 5.10
N ASP A 111 -3.35 4.84 4.18
CA ASP A 111 -4.73 5.26 3.92
C ASP A 111 -5.61 4.03 3.64
N CYS A 112 -6.29 3.55 4.67
CA CYS A 112 -7.13 2.36 4.61
C CYS A 112 -8.37 2.50 3.73
N SER A 113 -8.70 3.71 3.27
CA SER A 113 -9.74 3.91 2.27
C SER A 113 -9.27 3.49 0.87
N ARG A 114 -7.99 3.16 0.71
CA ARG A 114 -7.33 2.84 -0.54
C ARG A 114 -6.69 1.46 -0.53
N PHE A 115 -6.53 0.90 -1.72
CA PHE A 115 -5.83 -0.36 -1.94
C PHE A 115 -5.11 -0.35 -3.28
N TYR A 116 -4.06 -1.15 -3.36
CA TYR A 116 -3.31 -1.36 -4.58
C TYR A 116 -3.76 -2.65 -5.26
N GLN A 117 -3.99 -2.59 -6.57
CA GLN A 117 -3.98 -3.76 -7.43
C GLN A 117 -2.63 -3.82 -8.16
N CYS A 118 -1.90 -4.90 -7.97
CA CYS A 118 -0.62 -5.08 -8.63
C CYS A 118 -0.82 -5.43 -10.10
N SER A 119 -0.16 -4.68 -10.97
CA SER A 119 -0.18 -4.87 -12.42
C SER A 119 1.24 -4.93 -12.96
N ILE A 120 1.39 -5.29 -14.23
CA ILE A 120 2.69 -5.25 -14.92
C ILE A 120 3.26 -3.83 -15.03
N THR A 121 2.42 -2.80 -15.01
CA THR A 121 2.82 -1.39 -15.12
C THR A 121 3.09 -0.73 -13.77
N GLY A 122 2.96 -1.48 -12.67
CA GLY A 122 3.16 -1.00 -11.30
C GLY A 122 1.91 -1.17 -10.43
N ALA A 123 1.84 -0.39 -9.34
CA ALA A 123 0.73 -0.41 -8.42
C ALA A 123 -0.38 0.53 -8.91
N ILE A 124 -1.59 0.00 -9.12
CA ILE A 124 -2.76 0.81 -9.43
C ILE A 124 -3.47 1.09 -8.11
N ASN A 125 -3.60 2.37 -7.75
CA ASN A 125 -4.23 2.80 -6.52
C ASN A 125 -5.73 3.00 -6.77
N PHE A 126 -6.54 2.20 -6.08
CA PHE A 126 -7.99 2.28 -6.08
C PHE A 126 -8.48 2.81 -4.74
N GLN A 127 -9.55 3.61 -4.77
CA GLN A 127 -10.17 4.14 -3.57
C GLN A 127 -11.57 3.54 -3.40
N CYS A 128 -11.79 2.92 -2.24
CA CYS A 128 -13.09 2.39 -1.85
C CYS A 128 -14.14 3.52 -1.80
N PRO A 129 -15.43 3.21 -2.02
CA PRO A 129 -16.51 4.18 -1.85
C PRO A 129 -16.50 4.86 -0.49
N ALA A 130 -17.04 6.09 -0.42
CA ALA A 130 -17.12 6.85 0.83
C ALA A 130 -17.79 6.02 1.95
N GLY A 131 -17.19 6.05 3.14
CA GLY A 131 -17.67 5.30 4.30
C GLY A 131 -17.24 3.83 4.35
N THR A 132 -16.52 3.32 3.34
CA THR A 132 -15.98 1.95 3.32
C THR A 132 -14.45 1.96 3.38
N LEU A 133 -13.85 0.90 3.90
CA LEU A 133 -12.41 0.69 4.00
C LEU A 133 -12.03 -0.65 3.35
N PHE A 134 -10.79 -0.75 2.89
CA PHE A 134 -10.29 -1.99 2.30
C PHE A 134 -9.88 -3.00 3.37
N ASP A 135 -10.50 -4.18 3.33
CA ASP A 135 -10.15 -5.31 4.17
C ASP A 135 -9.05 -6.15 3.51
N ALA A 136 -7.86 -6.14 4.11
CA ALA A 136 -6.69 -6.85 3.64
C ALA A 136 -6.81 -8.38 3.73
N ARG A 137 -7.67 -8.90 4.61
CA ARG A 137 -7.91 -10.33 4.79
C ARG A 137 -8.93 -10.84 3.76
N ARG A 138 -10.04 -10.12 3.59
CA ARG A 138 -11.11 -10.48 2.65
C ARG A 138 -10.85 -10.00 1.22
N LYS A 139 -9.83 -9.14 1.03
CA LYS A 139 -9.44 -8.55 -0.26
C LYS A 139 -10.56 -7.74 -0.93
N MET A 140 -11.35 -7.03 -0.13
CA MET A 140 -12.51 -6.29 -0.61
C MET A 140 -12.82 -5.05 0.24
N CYS A 141 -13.53 -4.08 -0.34
CA CYS A 141 -14.04 -2.94 0.40
C CYS A 141 -15.26 -3.37 1.25
N VAL A 142 -15.21 -3.06 2.55
CA VAL A 142 -16.27 -3.36 3.54
C VAL A 142 -16.53 -2.12 4.39
N GLU A 143 -17.58 -2.14 5.22
CA GLU A 143 -17.81 -1.07 6.20
C GLU A 143 -16.62 -0.88 7.14
N ARG A 144 -16.46 0.36 7.63
CA ARG A 144 -15.33 0.78 8.46
C ARG A 144 -15.12 -0.09 9.71
N ASP A 145 -16.18 -0.51 10.37
CA ASP A 145 -16.17 -1.32 11.59
C ASP A 145 -15.74 -2.78 11.35
N MET A 146 -15.87 -3.26 10.12
CA MET A 146 -15.56 -4.65 9.73
C MET A 146 -14.20 -4.81 9.05
N ALA A 147 -13.57 -3.70 8.66
CA ALA A 147 -12.37 -3.70 7.83
C ALA A 147 -11.09 -3.94 8.65
N VAL A 148 -10.26 -4.88 8.19
CA VAL A 148 -8.90 -5.06 8.69
C VAL A 148 -7.89 -4.50 7.70
N CYS A 149 -7.32 -3.34 8.00
CA CYS A 149 -6.31 -2.69 7.16
C CYS A 149 -4.90 -3.00 7.66
N GLY A 150 -4.23 -3.98 7.04
CA GLY A 150 -2.86 -4.38 7.38
C GLY A 150 -2.72 -5.31 8.60
N THR A 151 -1.47 -5.59 9.00
CA THR A 151 -1.15 -6.35 10.22
C THR A 151 -1.03 -5.38 11.40
N VAL A 152 -2.07 -5.27 12.20
CA VAL A 152 -1.92 -4.77 13.57
C VAL A 152 -1.25 -5.87 14.39
N ALA A 153 0.07 -5.81 14.50
CA ALA A 153 0.67 -5.72 15.83
C ALA A 153 1.04 -4.25 16.04
N ILE A 154 0.03 -3.41 16.25
CA ILE A 154 0.19 -2.11 16.89
C ILE A 154 -0.24 -2.33 18.34
N PRO A 155 0.66 -2.27 19.34
CA PRO A 155 0.23 -2.15 20.72
C PRO A 155 -0.42 -0.77 20.88
N ASN A 156 -1.74 -0.73 20.77
CA ASN A 156 -2.63 0.42 20.95
C ASN A 156 -2.32 1.66 20.06
N PRO A 157 -3.34 2.33 19.51
CA PRO A 157 -3.14 3.68 18.99
C PRO A 157 -2.68 4.61 20.14
N PRO A 158 -1.82 5.61 19.88
CA PRO A 158 -1.69 6.72 20.82
C PRO A 158 -3.08 7.35 20.93
N LEU A 159 -3.64 7.31 22.13
CA LEU A 159 -4.80 8.10 22.48
C LEU A 159 -4.48 9.54 22.09
N LEU A 160 -5.33 10.16 21.26
CA LEU A 160 -5.38 11.63 21.15
C LEU A 160 -5.35 12.19 22.58
N PRO A 161 -4.58 13.25 22.88
CA PRO A 161 -4.71 13.92 24.16
C PRO A 161 -6.16 14.35 24.30
N SER A 162 -6.90 13.65 25.15
CA SER A 162 -8.22 14.04 25.58
C SER A 162 -8.10 15.46 26.12
N LEU A 163 -8.85 16.39 25.53
CA LEU A 163 -9.11 17.69 26.15
C LEU A 163 -9.40 17.45 27.64
N PRO A 164 -8.75 18.17 28.56
CA PRO A 164 -8.97 17.97 29.99
C PRO A 164 -10.44 18.27 30.29
N ILE A 165 -11.21 17.21 30.50
CA ILE A 165 -12.54 17.30 31.11
C ILE A 165 -12.28 17.74 32.53
N GLN A 166 -12.51 19.03 32.82
CA GLN A 166 -12.46 19.53 34.19
C GLN A 166 -13.48 18.76 35.03
N PRO A 167 -13.05 18.03 36.07
CA PRO A 167 -13.99 17.46 37.01
C PRO A 167 -14.66 18.60 37.79
N PRO A 168 -15.95 18.47 38.16
CA PRO A 168 -16.59 19.41 39.06
C PRO A 168 -15.81 19.46 40.38
N SER A 169 -15.42 20.67 40.79
CA SER A 169 -14.62 20.92 41.98
C SER A 169 -15.35 20.44 43.24
N LEU A 170 -14.81 19.40 43.89
CA LEU A 170 -15.17 19.06 45.26
C LEU A 170 -14.49 20.03 46.24
N PRO A 171 -15.14 20.35 47.38
CA PRO A 171 -14.57 21.24 48.39
C PRO A 171 -13.36 20.61 49.08
N SER A 172 -12.27 21.38 49.11
CA SER A 172 -10.97 21.01 49.68
C SER A 172 -11.03 20.91 51.22
N VAL A 173 -10.72 19.74 51.76
CA VAL A 173 -10.42 19.54 53.19
C VAL A 173 -8.92 19.80 53.42
N PRO A 174 -8.50 20.50 54.50
CA PRO A 174 -7.08 20.72 54.77
C PRO A 174 -6.44 19.43 55.30
N ILE A 175 -5.46 18.90 54.57
CA ILE A 175 -4.65 17.75 55.01
C ILE A 175 -3.32 18.29 55.55
N GLN A 176 -3.03 18.03 56.83
CA GLN A 176 -1.72 18.30 57.43
C GLN A 176 -0.66 17.32 56.90
N PRO A 177 0.58 17.77 56.67
CA PRO A 177 1.65 16.90 56.19
C PRO A 177 2.19 16.01 57.32
N PRO A 178 2.39 14.70 57.10
CA PRO A 178 3.09 13.85 58.05
C PRO A 178 4.60 14.03 57.93
N SER A 179 5.27 13.97 59.09
CA SER A 179 6.71 14.02 59.28
C SER A 179 7.38 12.73 58.81
N ILE A 180 8.38 12.87 57.93
CA ILE A 180 9.18 11.76 57.38
C ILE A 180 10.39 11.51 58.28
N PRO A 181 10.63 10.28 58.76
CA PRO A 181 11.85 9.92 59.47
C PRO A 181 12.99 9.61 58.49
N SER A 182 14.13 10.27 58.69
CA SER A 182 15.35 10.12 57.89
C SER A 182 16.12 8.84 58.29
N TRP A 183 16.23 7.90 57.35
CA TRP A 183 17.17 6.78 57.40
C TRP A 183 18.37 7.04 56.45
N PRO A 184 19.59 6.61 56.80
CA PRO A 184 20.76 6.80 55.94
C PRO A 184 20.74 5.82 54.77
N ILE A 185 20.62 6.36 53.56
CA ILE A 185 20.70 5.62 52.29
C ILE A 185 22.18 5.39 51.97
N GLN A 186 22.64 4.13 51.98
CA GLN A 186 23.93 3.77 51.39
C GLN A 186 23.84 3.79 49.85
N PRO A 187 24.86 4.31 49.14
CA PRO A 187 24.86 4.34 47.69
C PRO A 187 25.10 2.93 47.12
N PRO A 188 24.38 2.53 46.05
CA PRO A 188 24.66 1.29 45.34
C PRO A 188 25.96 1.42 44.54
N SER A 189 26.75 0.36 44.54
CA SER A 189 27.96 0.20 43.75
C SER A 189 27.65 0.20 42.25
N LEU A 190 28.38 1.04 41.50
CA LEU A 190 28.30 1.18 40.05
C LEU A 190 28.66 -0.13 39.32
N PRO A 191 27.93 -0.51 38.26
CA PRO A 191 28.34 -1.59 37.38
C PRO A 191 29.53 -1.14 36.50
N ILE A 192 30.53 -2.01 36.42
CA ILE A 192 31.74 -1.84 35.60
C ILE A 192 31.35 -1.90 34.12
N VAL A 193 31.51 -0.77 33.42
CA VAL A 193 31.29 -0.66 31.97
C VAL A 193 32.51 -1.22 31.23
N PRO A 194 32.35 -2.15 30.28
CA PRO A 194 33.46 -2.62 29.45
C PRO A 194 33.95 -1.49 28.51
N PRO A 195 35.24 -1.47 28.13
CA PRO A 195 35.81 -0.40 27.33
C PRO A 195 35.12 -0.32 25.96
N SER A 196 34.56 0.86 25.67
CA SER A 196 34.00 1.24 24.38
C SER A 196 35.08 1.22 23.30
N LEU A 197 34.81 0.55 22.18
CA LEU A 197 35.60 0.69 20.96
C LEU A 197 35.65 2.17 20.52
N PRO A 198 36.76 2.62 19.91
CA PRO A 198 36.91 4.00 19.47
C PRO A 198 35.88 4.33 18.38
N ALA A 199 35.17 5.44 18.58
CA ALA A 199 34.27 6.02 17.58
C ALA A 199 35.08 6.43 16.34
N ILE A 200 34.72 5.88 15.19
CA ILE A 200 35.23 6.30 13.89
C ILE A 200 34.72 7.73 13.63
N PRO A 201 35.58 8.69 13.26
CA PRO A 201 35.14 10.05 12.93
C PRO A 201 34.17 10.01 11.74
N GLN A 202 32.94 10.47 11.93
CA GLN A 202 32.02 10.68 10.81
C GLN A 202 32.49 11.90 10.01
N PRO A 203 32.64 11.79 8.67
CA PRO A 203 32.97 12.93 7.83
C PRO A 203 31.84 13.97 7.85
N LEU A 204 32.19 15.26 7.93
CA LEU A 204 31.23 16.34 7.72
C LEU A 204 30.52 16.18 6.35
N PRO A 205 29.23 16.52 6.24
CA PRO A 205 28.51 16.42 4.97
C PRO A 205 29.13 17.38 3.94
N PRO A 206 29.54 16.91 2.76
CA PRO A 206 29.93 17.79 1.68
C PRO A 206 28.70 18.54 1.14
N ASN A 207 28.93 19.82 0.86
CA ASN A 207 27.97 20.84 0.46
C ASN A 207 26.93 20.35 -0.58
N LEU A 208 25.63 20.53 -0.26
CA LEU A 208 24.46 20.00 -0.98
C LEU A 208 24.31 20.54 -2.42
N ASN A 209 25.10 21.54 -2.81
CA ASN A 209 25.04 22.16 -4.14
C ASN A 209 25.72 21.38 -5.27
N ASN A 210 26.43 20.28 -5.01
CA ASN A 210 27.16 19.56 -6.06
C ASN A 210 26.41 18.33 -6.63
N LEU A 211 25.41 17.80 -5.91
CA LEU A 211 24.76 16.56 -6.36
C LEU A 211 23.74 16.79 -7.47
N GLN A 212 23.01 17.91 -7.48
CA GLN A 212 22.05 18.21 -8.56
C GLN A 212 22.70 18.34 -9.95
N MET A 213 24.02 18.52 -10.04
CA MET A 213 24.72 18.57 -11.34
C MET A 213 24.98 17.20 -11.98
N LEU A 214 24.87 16.07 -11.26
CA LEU A 214 25.19 14.75 -11.82
C LEU A 214 24.25 14.31 -12.96
N CYS A 215 23.01 14.77 -12.93
CA CYS A 215 22.01 14.46 -13.95
C CYS A 215 21.97 15.48 -15.10
N ARG A 216 22.73 16.58 -15.02
CA ARG A 216 22.69 17.63 -16.03
C ARG A 216 23.32 17.13 -17.34
N GLY A 217 22.55 17.17 -18.43
CA GLY A 217 23.00 16.72 -19.75
C GLY A 217 23.01 15.19 -19.94
N LYS A 218 22.41 14.43 -19.02
CA LYS A 218 22.25 12.97 -19.15
C LYS A 218 20.87 12.62 -19.69
N PRO A 219 20.73 11.51 -20.44
CA PRO A 219 19.43 11.05 -20.92
C PRO A 219 18.52 10.65 -19.76
N LEU A 220 17.20 10.71 -19.98
CA LEU A 220 16.21 10.31 -18.99
C LEU A 220 16.39 8.82 -18.63
N GLY A 221 16.46 8.51 -17.33
CA GLY A 221 16.74 7.17 -16.83
C GLY A 221 18.23 6.84 -16.65
N ALA A 222 19.14 7.79 -16.87
CA ALA A 222 20.57 7.57 -16.63
C ALA A 222 20.86 7.21 -15.16
N LYS A 223 21.68 6.17 -14.96
CA LYS A 223 22.16 5.75 -13.64
C LYS A 223 23.56 6.27 -13.39
N ILE A 224 23.74 7.08 -12.35
CA ILE A 224 25.02 7.70 -12.02
C ILE A 224 25.43 7.32 -10.60
N ARG A 225 26.70 6.97 -10.39
CA ARG A 225 27.27 6.69 -9.07
C ARG A 225 27.19 7.91 -8.16
N ASN A 226 26.91 7.73 -6.87
CA ASN A 226 27.10 8.78 -5.87
C ASN A 226 28.60 8.97 -5.59
N PRO A 227 29.21 10.15 -5.84
CA PRO A 227 30.64 10.39 -5.63
C PRO A 227 31.06 10.32 -4.16
N ALA A 228 30.13 10.54 -3.22
CA ALA A 228 30.40 10.49 -1.79
C ALA A 228 30.17 9.09 -1.20
N ASN A 229 29.49 8.19 -1.92
CA ASN A 229 29.15 6.86 -1.41
C ASN A 229 28.98 5.87 -2.57
N CYS A 230 29.98 5.02 -2.80
CA CYS A 230 29.96 4.05 -3.90
C CYS A 230 28.91 2.93 -3.77
N SER A 231 28.36 2.73 -2.58
CA SER A 231 27.23 1.82 -2.37
C SER A 231 25.89 2.49 -2.69
N GLU A 232 25.90 3.72 -3.22
CA GLU A 232 24.72 4.45 -3.66
C GLU A 232 24.86 4.93 -5.11
N TYR A 233 23.73 4.98 -5.80
CA TYR A 233 23.61 5.56 -7.14
C TYR A 233 22.29 6.31 -7.26
N VAL A 234 22.19 7.13 -8.30
CA VAL A 234 20.98 7.91 -8.60
C VAL A 234 20.41 7.51 -9.93
N ASN A 235 19.08 7.50 -10.02
CA ASN A 235 18.35 7.40 -11.28
C ASN A 235 17.90 8.81 -11.68
N CYS A 236 18.43 9.32 -12.78
CA CYS A 236 18.13 10.67 -13.26
C CYS A 236 16.77 10.72 -13.95
N ILE A 237 15.94 11.71 -13.58
CA ILE A 237 14.71 12.05 -14.32
C ILE A 237 14.89 13.44 -14.89
N GLY A 238 15.26 13.51 -16.18
CA GLY A 238 15.71 14.76 -16.79
C GLY A 238 16.99 15.27 -16.13
N THR A 239 16.98 16.50 -15.63
CA THR A 239 18.16 17.17 -15.06
C THR A 239 18.28 17.06 -13.54
N THR A 240 17.35 16.40 -12.85
CA THR A 240 17.28 16.41 -11.38
C THR A 240 17.43 15.00 -10.80
N ILE A 241 18.10 14.92 -9.64
CA ILE A 241 18.14 13.71 -8.80
C ILE A 241 16.87 13.67 -7.95
N LEU A 242 16.11 12.59 -8.06
CA LEU A 242 14.97 12.38 -7.15
C LEU A 242 15.39 11.78 -5.82
N ARG A 243 16.31 10.81 -5.82
CA ARG A 243 16.71 10.07 -4.61
C ARG A 243 17.97 9.23 -4.81
N PHE A 244 18.76 9.05 -3.74
CA PHE A 244 19.84 8.06 -3.66
C PHE A 244 19.28 6.65 -3.45
N THR A 245 19.68 5.75 -4.33
CA THR A 245 19.34 4.32 -4.29
C THR A 245 20.56 3.56 -3.81
N ARG A 246 20.41 2.80 -2.72
CA ARG A 246 21.48 1.94 -2.22
C ARG A 246 21.57 0.66 -3.02
N CYS A 247 22.79 0.26 -3.35
CA CYS A 247 23.09 -1.07 -3.82
C CYS A 247 22.90 -2.10 -2.68
N PRO A 248 22.64 -3.38 -3.03
CA PRO A 248 22.66 -4.47 -2.06
C PRO A 248 23.94 -4.48 -1.21
N ILE A 249 23.84 -4.98 0.02
CA ILE A 249 24.96 -5.03 0.96
C ILE A 249 26.12 -5.82 0.33
N GLY A 250 27.33 -5.26 0.38
CA GLY A 250 28.53 -5.87 -0.20
C GLY A 250 28.72 -5.60 -1.70
N THR A 251 27.91 -4.74 -2.31
CA THR A 251 28.03 -4.34 -3.73
C THR A 251 28.17 -2.82 -3.87
N ASN A 252 28.95 -2.40 -4.86
CA ASN A 252 29.12 -1.00 -5.26
C ASN A 252 28.55 -0.78 -6.66
N PHE A 253 28.14 0.45 -6.97
CA PHE A 253 27.59 0.77 -8.28
C PHE A 253 28.71 0.91 -9.32
N ASP A 254 28.73 0.00 -10.29
CA ASP A 254 29.59 0.06 -11.47
C ASP A 254 29.03 1.08 -12.47
N ASP A 255 29.76 2.17 -12.70
CA ASP A 255 29.38 3.24 -13.61
C ASP A 255 29.65 2.92 -15.08
N VAL A 256 30.43 1.89 -15.39
CA VAL A 256 30.63 1.38 -16.76
C VAL A 256 29.48 0.45 -17.13
N ARG A 257 29.18 -0.53 -16.28
CA ARG A 257 28.14 -1.55 -16.51
C ARG A 257 26.74 -1.12 -16.09
N LYS A 258 26.61 0.00 -15.37
CA LYS A 258 25.35 0.57 -14.86
C LYS A 258 24.56 -0.37 -13.94
N ILE A 259 25.26 -1.19 -13.17
CA ILE A 259 24.71 -2.18 -12.24
C ILE A 259 25.43 -2.13 -10.89
N CYS A 260 24.83 -2.68 -9.84
CA CYS A 260 25.55 -2.95 -8.60
C CYS A 260 26.30 -4.27 -8.75
N ASP A 261 27.62 -4.24 -8.63
CA ASP A 261 28.50 -5.41 -8.71
C ASP A 261 29.31 -5.50 -7.41
N TRP A 262 29.90 -6.65 -7.13
CA TRP A 262 30.65 -6.89 -5.89
C TRP A 262 31.76 -5.87 -5.72
N VAL A 263 32.00 -5.43 -4.48
CA VAL A 263 33.00 -4.39 -4.16
C VAL A 263 34.39 -4.66 -4.76
N GLN A 264 34.78 -5.93 -4.91
CA GLN A 264 36.04 -6.33 -5.54
C GLN A 264 36.10 -6.11 -7.07
N ASN A 265 34.95 -6.06 -7.73
CA ASN A 265 34.81 -5.93 -9.18
C ASN A 265 34.62 -4.48 -9.63
N VAL A 266 34.37 -3.57 -8.69
CA VAL A 266 34.02 -2.18 -8.95
C VAL A 266 35.09 -1.26 -8.39
N GLN A 267 35.74 -0.50 -9.28
CA GLN A 267 36.63 0.57 -8.86
C GLN A 267 35.79 1.72 -8.34
N CYS A 268 35.89 1.94 -7.03
CA CYS A 268 35.49 3.14 -6.32
C CYS A 268 36.78 3.90 -6.01
#